data_AF-A0A1Z5JT45-F1
#
_entry.id   AF-A0A1Z5JT45-F1
#
_cell.length_a   1.000
_cell.length_b   1.000
_cell.length_c   1.000
_cell.angle_alpha   90.00
_cell.angle_beta   90.00
_cell.angle_gamma   90.00
#
_symmetry.space_group_name_H-M   'P 1'
#
loop_
_entity.id
_entity.type
_entity.pdbx_description
1 polymer ?
#
loop_
_entity_poly.entity_id
_entity_poly.type
_entity_poly.pdbx_seq_one_letter_code
_entity_poly.pdbx_strand_id
1 'polypeptide(L)'
;MVNPNSNGSIAENARQFQDQLHRLLSKLTDTTDFIKNWPEAKGGDGSMHVERTSQLITKIHTTVQMLQRVEGFLQKDAALRETFLQCRIPLDLLDMLDSSKVNPDLFARGLLREALGQLAGLKRRKLALELLGGAITSGITGVPATQASAENVPSVKEEPTMNDEKDASKKRNIEQLEESSPVDDVEADTTTRKKIKLEHENEPEL
;
A
#
# COMPACT_ATOMS: atom_id res chain seq x y z
N MET A 1 29.72 16.30 -13.66
CA MET A 1 29.32 15.46 -14.79
C MET A 1 28.76 14.16 -14.21
N VAL A 2 27.45 13.91 -14.36
CA VAL A 2 26.79 12.70 -13.85
C VAL A 2 26.83 11.64 -14.96
N ASN A 3 27.36 10.47 -14.67
CA ASN A 3 27.55 9.39 -15.65
C ASN A 3 26.22 8.63 -15.83
N PRO A 4 25.56 8.67 -17.00
CA PRO A 4 24.22 8.11 -17.18
C PRO A 4 24.14 6.58 -17.00
N ASN A 5 25.28 5.88 -17.04
CA ASN A 5 25.34 4.42 -16.81
C ASN A 5 25.19 4.01 -15.32
N SER A 6 25.27 4.93 -14.34
CA SER A 6 25.14 4.56 -12.92
C SER A 6 23.72 4.19 -12.53
N ASN A 7 22.71 4.73 -13.21
CA ASN A 7 21.31 4.58 -12.81
C ASN A 7 20.77 3.16 -13.05
N GLY A 8 21.29 2.45 -14.07
CA GLY A 8 20.92 1.05 -14.34
C GLY A 8 21.41 0.11 -13.23
N SER A 9 22.63 0.31 -12.75
CA SER A 9 23.23 -0.50 -11.67
C SER A 9 22.47 -0.34 -10.34
N ILE A 10 22.09 0.90 -9.98
CA ILE A 10 21.35 1.16 -8.74
C ILE A 10 19.97 0.48 -8.76
N ALA A 11 19.25 0.56 -9.89
CA ALA A 11 17.94 -0.07 -10.03
C ALA A 11 18.02 -1.60 -9.93
N GLU A 12 19.07 -2.21 -10.49
CA GLU A 12 19.31 -3.65 -10.38
C GLU A 12 19.65 -4.05 -8.94
N ASN A 13 20.54 -3.31 -8.27
CA ASN A 13 20.88 -3.55 -6.87
C ASN A 13 19.67 -3.40 -5.94
N ALA A 14 18.80 -2.42 -6.21
CA ALA A 14 17.56 -2.23 -5.47
C ALA A 14 16.61 -3.42 -5.64
N ARG A 15 16.49 -3.99 -6.85
CA ARG A 15 15.70 -5.21 -7.09
C ARG A 15 16.28 -6.41 -6.34
N GLN A 16 17.59 -6.61 -6.40
CA GLN A 16 18.25 -7.68 -5.66
C GLN A 16 18.04 -7.54 -4.15
N PHE A 17 18.12 -6.32 -3.61
CA PHE A 17 17.82 -6.03 -2.21
C PHE A 17 16.37 -6.35 -1.87
N GLN A 18 15.42 -5.96 -2.72
CA GLN A 18 14.01 -6.29 -2.56
C GLN A 18 13.77 -7.81 -2.53
N ASP A 19 14.42 -8.57 -3.42
CA ASP A 19 14.35 -10.03 -3.42
C ASP A 19 14.88 -10.64 -2.11
N GLN A 20 15.96 -10.09 -1.56
CA GLN A 20 16.50 -10.52 -0.26
C GLN A 20 15.52 -10.23 0.88
N LEU A 21 14.87 -9.06 0.87
CA LEU A 21 13.84 -8.72 1.85
C LEU A 21 12.63 -9.67 1.76
N HIS A 22 12.15 -9.98 0.55
CA HIS A 22 11.07 -10.94 0.36
C HIS A 22 11.42 -12.33 0.89
N ARG A 23 12.66 -12.80 0.66
CA ARG A 23 13.15 -14.07 1.22
C ARG A 23 13.19 -14.04 2.75
N LEU A 24 13.66 -12.95 3.35
CA LEU A 24 13.69 -12.77 4.81
C LEU A 24 12.27 -12.81 5.39
N LEU A 25 11.33 -12.05 4.81
CA LEU A 25 9.93 -12.03 5.26
C LEU A 25 9.26 -13.40 5.13
N SER A 26 9.56 -14.14 4.06
CA SER A 26 9.09 -15.52 3.89
C SER A 26 9.62 -16.42 5.00
N LYS A 27 10.90 -16.32 5.35
CA LYS A 27 11.51 -17.11 6.45
C LYS A 27 10.96 -16.73 7.83
N LEU A 28 10.68 -15.46 8.06
CA LEU A 28 10.00 -14.98 9.27
C LEU A 28 8.59 -15.55 9.37
N THR A 29 7.86 -15.58 8.25
CA THR A 29 6.52 -16.18 8.18
C THR A 29 6.58 -17.68 8.48
N ASP A 30 7.48 -18.42 7.82
CA ASP A 30 7.73 -19.85 8.08
C ASP A 30 8.03 -20.13 9.57
N THR A 31 8.81 -19.25 10.21
CA THR A 31 9.18 -19.38 11.63
C THR A 31 8.00 -19.06 12.54
N THR A 32 7.23 -18.03 12.21
CA THR A 32 6.00 -17.66 12.93
C THR A 32 4.97 -18.78 12.87
N ASP A 33 4.76 -19.38 11.69
CA ASP A 33 3.82 -20.49 11.53
C ASP A 33 4.33 -21.76 12.22
N PHE A 34 5.64 -21.97 12.29
CA PHE A 34 6.22 -23.04 13.12
C PHE A 34 5.91 -22.83 14.62
N ILE A 35 5.98 -21.59 15.11
CA ILE A 35 5.64 -21.24 16.49
C ILE A 35 4.13 -21.37 16.75
N LYS A 36 3.27 -20.99 15.80
CA LYS A 36 1.81 -21.18 15.94
C LYS A 36 1.42 -22.66 16.06
N ASN A 37 2.15 -23.54 15.37
CA ASN A 37 1.95 -24.98 15.40
C ASN A 37 2.76 -25.68 16.51
N TRP A 38 3.21 -24.91 17.53
CA TRP A 38 3.96 -25.48 18.65
C TRP A 38 3.10 -26.49 19.42
N PRO A 39 3.64 -27.66 19.80
CA PRO A 39 2.87 -28.60 20.59
C PRO A 39 2.60 -28.00 21.96
N GLU A 40 1.34 -27.77 22.29
CA GLU A 40 0.96 -27.52 23.68
C GLU A 40 1.33 -28.75 24.52
N ALA A 41 1.93 -28.53 25.69
CA ALA A 41 2.51 -29.57 26.55
C ALA A 41 1.47 -30.49 27.24
N LYS A 42 0.37 -30.82 26.57
CA LYS A 42 -0.66 -31.73 27.08
C LYS A 42 -0.26 -33.18 26.78
N GLY A 43 0.73 -33.68 27.53
CA GLY A 43 1.02 -35.11 27.65
C GLY A 43 1.95 -35.73 26.60
N GLY A 44 2.71 -34.92 25.86
CA GLY A 44 3.70 -35.40 24.89
C GLY A 44 5.02 -35.86 25.52
N ASP A 45 5.63 -36.88 24.93
CA ASP A 45 6.97 -37.37 25.26
C ASP A 45 7.99 -36.22 25.26
N GLY A 46 8.77 -36.09 26.34
CA GLY A 46 9.73 -35.00 26.53
C GLY A 46 10.77 -34.92 25.40
N SER A 47 11.03 -36.05 24.74
CA SER A 47 11.89 -36.14 23.56
C SER A 47 11.41 -35.26 22.40
N MET A 48 10.10 -35.24 22.13
CA MET A 48 9.53 -34.42 21.03
C MET A 48 9.69 -32.91 21.28
N HIS A 49 9.65 -32.49 22.54
CA HIS A 49 9.84 -31.09 22.92
C HIS A 49 11.28 -30.64 22.68
N VAL A 50 12.28 -31.47 22.99
CA VAL A 50 13.68 -31.15 22.74
C VAL A 50 13.95 -31.05 21.23
N GLU A 51 13.45 -32.00 20.44
CA GLU A 51 13.62 -31.99 18.98
C GLU A 51 13.01 -30.74 18.35
N ARG A 52 11.75 -30.40 18.68
CA ARG A 52 11.12 -29.18 18.16
C ARG A 52 11.79 -27.89 18.64
N THR A 53 12.30 -27.87 19.87
CA THR A 53 13.10 -26.75 20.38
C THR A 53 14.37 -26.56 19.57
N SER A 54 15.07 -27.64 19.24
CA SER A 54 16.24 -27.60 18.35
C SER A 54 15.90 -27.08 16.95
N GLN A 55 14.78 -27.51 16.38
CA GLN A 55 14.28 -27.01 15.09
C GLN A 55 13.95 -25.51 15.14
N LEU A 56 13.32 -25.03 16.22
CA LEU A 56 13.03 -23.61 16.41
C LEU A 56 14.31 -22.78 16.45
N ILE A 57 15.28 -23.19 17.27
CA ILE A 57 16.57 -22.53 17.40
C ILE A 57 17.24 -22.44 16.02
N THR A 58 17.22 -23.52 15.24
CA THR A 58 17.76 -23.54 13.88
C THR A 58 17.05 -22.55 12.95
N LYS A 59 15.71 -22.47 13.00
CA LYS A 59 14.92 -21.52 12.21
C LYS A 59 15.20 -20.07 12.60
N ILE A 60 15.29 -19.78 13.90
CA ILE A 60 15.65 -18.45 14.42
C ILE A 60 17.06 -18.07 13.95
N HIS A 61 18.04 -18.97 14.10
CA HIS A 61 19.41 -18.71 13.67
C HIS A 61 19.51 -18.45 12.16
N THR A 62 18.77 -19.21 11.35
CA THR A 62 18.67 -18.99 9.91
C THR A 62 18.10 -17.60 9.60
N THR A 63 17.07 -17.17 10.34
CA THR A 63 16.46 -15.84 10.18
C THR A 63 17.45 -14.73 10.53
N VAL A 64 18.19 -14.87 11.64
CA VAL A 64 19.24 -13.92 12.04
C VAL A 64 20.34 -13.83 10.99
N GLN A 65 20.79 -14.95 10.43
CA GLN A 65 21.77 -14.95 9.34
C GLN A 65 21.26 -14.24 8.08
N MET A 66 19.99 -14.41 7.73
CA MET A 66 19.39 -13.70 6.60
C MET A 66 19.30 -12.20 6.86
N LEU A 67 18.96 -11.79 8.09
CA LEU A 67 18.95 -10.38 8.49
C LEU A 67 20.35 -9.75 8.34
N GLN A 68 21.39 -10.44 8.83
CA GLN A 68 22.78 -10.00 8.67
C GLN A 68 23.21 -9.90 7.20
N ARG A 69 22.70 -10.77 6.32
CA ARG A 69 22.96 -10.69 4.87
C ARG A 69 22.31 -9.47 4.24
N VAL A 70 21.07 -9.17 4.60
CA VAL A 70 20.35 -7.97 4.13
C VAL A 70 21.09 -6.71 4.58
N GLU A 71 21.51 -6.65 5.84
CA GLU A 71 22.31 -5.54 6.36
C GLU A 71 23.66 -5.42 5.64
N GLY A 72 24.37 -6.54 5.47
CA GLY A 72 25.65 -6.59 4.76
C GLY A 72 25.52 -6.18 3.29
N PHE A 73 24.38 -6.43 2.64
CA PHE A 73 24.10 -5.95 1.29
C PHE A 73 24.01 -4.42 1.26
N LEU A 74 23.25 -3.84 2.19
CA LEU A 74 23.10 -2.39 2.32
C LEU A 74 24.42 -1.69 2.69
N GLN A 75 25.26 -2.33 3.50
CA GLN A 75 26.57 -1.78 3.88
C GLN A 75 27.59 -1.81 2.73
N LYS A 76 27.50 -2.79 1.82
CA LYS A 76 28.40 -2.92 0.66
C LYS A 76 28.13 -1.87 -0.41
N ASP A 77 26.87 -1.52 -0.63
CA ASP A 77 26.49 -0.52 -1.64
C ASP A 77 26.24 0.85 -0.99
N ALA A 78 27.30 1.67 -0.95
CA ALA A 78 27.25 3.01 -0.39
C ALA A 78 26.27 3.93 -1.14
N ALA A 79 26.12 3.77 -2.46
CA ALA A 79 25.24 4.59 -3.28
C ALA A 79 23.77 4.26 -2.99
N LEU A 80 23.44 2.97 -2.86
CA LEU A 80 22.11 2.52 -2.47
C LEU A 80 21.77 3.00 -1.05
N ARG A 81 22.70 2.86 -0.10
CA ARG A 81 22.52 3.35 1.27
C ARG A 81 22.27 4.85 1.32
N GLU A 82 23.05 5.64 0.57
CA GLU A 82 22.85 7.08 0.48
C GLU A 82 21.47 7.42 -0.10
N THR A 83 21.04 6.70 -1.13
CA THR A 83 19.70 6.85 -1.72
C THR A 83 18.59 6.60 -0.70
N PHE A 84 18.71 5.54 0.12
CA PHE A 84 17.74 5.26 1.18
C PHE A 84 17.74 6.31 2.29
N LEU A 85 18.92 6.84 2.67
CA LEU A 85 19.01 7.91 3.67
C LEU A 85 18.44 9.25 3.16
N GLN A 86 18.54 9.51 1.86
CA GLN A 86 17.96 10.69 1.22
C GLN A 86 16.44 10.55 0.99
N CYS A 87 15.92 9.32 0.95
CA CYS A 87 14.50 9.06 0.76
C CYS A 87 13.72 9.44 2.02
N ARG A 88 13.19 10.67 2.06
CA ARG A 88 12.30 11.11 3.14
C ARG A 88 10.93 10.48 2.96
N ILE A 89 10.60 9.53 3.82
CA ILE A 89 9.26 8.94 3.91
C ILE A 89 8.37 9.94 4.65
N PRO A 90 7.26 10.41 4.06
CA PRO A 90 6.30 11.26 4.76
C PRO A 90 5.75 10.54 6.00
N LEU A 91 5.71 11.23 7.16
CA LEU A 91 5.19 10.65 8.40
C LEU A 91 3.75 10.17 8.25
N ASP A 92 2.90 10.94 7.54
CA ASP A 92 1.50 10.55 7.29
C ASP A 92 1.37 9.23 6.51
N LEU A 93 2.34 8.93 5.63
CA LEU A 93 2.38 7.65 4.92
C LEU A 93 2.77 6.52 5.87
N LEU A 94 3.73 6.76 6.77
CA LEU A 94 4.14 5.78 7.77
C LEU A 94 3.00 5.46 8.74
N ASP A 95 2.33 6.48 9.27
CA ASP A 95 1.17 6.34 10.16
C ASP A 95 0.03 5.57 9.47
N MET A 96 -0.16 5.79 8.16
CA MET A 96 -1.15 5.07 7.37
C MET A 96 -0.77 3.60 7.18
N LEU A 97 0.50 3.30 6.93
CA LEU A 97 1.00 1.92 6.80
C LEU A 97 0.91 1.15 8.12
N ASP A 98 1.10 1.83 9.24
CA ASP A 98 0.99 1.24 10.58
C ASP A 98 -0.47 0.98 10.99
N SER A 99 -1.37 1.92 10.70
CA SER A 99 -2.78 1.85 11.13
C SER A 99 -3.68 1.08 10.16
N SER A 100 -3.31 0.98 8.89
CA SER A 100 -4.22 0.52 7.84
C SER A 100 -3.50 -0.31 6.77
N LYS A 101 -4.19 -1.34 6.25
CA LYS A 101 -3.71 -2.17 5.12
C LYS A 101 -3.84 -1.43 3.78
N VAL A 102 -3.64 -0.11 3.77
CA VAL A 102 -3.86 0.73 2.60
C VAL A 102 -2.65 0.63 1.69
N ASN A 103 -2.91 0.45 0.40
CA ASN A 103 -1.86 0.44 -0.61
C ASN A 103 -1.19 1.84 -0.67
N PRO A 104 0.14 1.96 -0.51
CA PRO A 104 0.84 3.25 -0.60
C PRO A 104 0.61 3.99 -1.93
N ASP A 105 0.25 3.28 -2.99
CA ASP A 105 -0.12 3.87 -4.28
C ASP A 105 -1.36 4.77 -4.17
N LEU A 106 -2.31 4.44 -3.28
CA LEU A 106 -3.50 5.25 -3.06
C LEU A 106 -3.14 6.58 -2.40
N PHE A 107 -2.18 6.59 -1.47
CA PHE A 107 -1.66 7.82 -0.88
C PHE A 107 -1.00 8.71 -1.94
N ALA A 108 -0.13 8.14 -2.78
CA ALA A 108 0.52 8.89 -3.86
C ALA A 108 -0.48 9.47 -4.86
N ARG A 109 -1.51 8.70 -5.24
CA ARG A 109 -2.60 9.18 -6.11
C ARG A 109 -3.44 10.27 -5.45
N GLY A 110 -3.75 10.12 -4.16
CA GLY A 110 -4.46 11.14 -3.37
C GLY A 110 -3.69 12.45 -3.31
N LEU A 111 -2.39 12.39 -3.01
CA LEU A 111 -1.51 13.55 -2.96
C LEU A 111 -1.45 14.28 -4.31
N LEU A 112 -1.32 13.53 -5.41
CA LEU A 112 -1.30 14.11 -6.75
C LEU A 112 -2.64 14.80 -7.09
N ARG A 113 -3.76 14.14 -6.78
CA ARG A 113 -5.10 14.70 -7.01
C ARG A 113 -5.31 15.99 -6.23
N GLU A 114 -4.89 16.03 -4.97
CA GLU A 114 -4.98 17.22 -4.12
C GLU A 114 -4.09 18.35 -4.66
N ALA A 115 -2.85 18.06 -5.04
CA ALA A 115 -1.95 19.04 -5.64
C ALA A 115 -2.53 19.65 -6.93
N LEU A 116 -3.14 18.83 -7.79
CA LEU A 116 -3.84 19.31 -9.00
C LEU A 116 -5.06 20.16 -8.65
N GLY A 117 -5.83 19.78 -7.63
CA GLY A 117 -6.96 20.56 -7.11
C GLY A 117 -6.53 21.94 -6.62
N GLN A 118 -5.45 21.99 -5.83
CA GLN A 118 -4.86 23.22 -5.33
C GLN A 118 -4.34 24.11 -6.46
N LEU A 119 -3.67 23.53 -7.45
CA LEU A 119 -3.20 24.23 -8.63
C LEU A 119 -4.35 24.85 -9.44
N ALA A 120 -5.44 24.10 -9.64
CA ALA A 120 -6.64 24.61 -10.31
C ALA A 120 -7.30 25.75 -9.50
N GLY A 121 -7.34 25.63 -8.17
CA GLY A 121 -7.78 26.70 -7.27
C GLY A 121 -6.90 27.95 -7.35
N LEU A 122 -5.59 27.79 -7.49
CA LEU A 122 -4.64 28.91 -7.61
C LEU A 122 -4.76 29.62 -8.96
N LYS A 123 -4.95 28.87 -10.07
CA LYS A 123 -5.21 29.44 -11.40
C LYS A 123 -6.47 30.30 -11.43
N ARG A 124 -7.57 29.83 -10.82
CA ARG A 124 -8.82 30.59 -10.71
C ARG A 124 -8.64 31.89 -9.92
N ARG A 125 -7.94 31.84 -8.79
CA ARG A 125 -7.64 33.04 -7.98
C ARG A 125 -6.73 34.02 -8.70
N LYS A 126 -5.71 33.53 -9.41
CA LYS A 126 -4.85 34.37 -10.26
C LYS A 126 -5.66 35.15 -11.30
N LEU A 127 -6.54 34.45 -12.03
CA LEU A 127 -7.41 35.08 -13.03
C LEU A 127 -8.31 36.14 -12.40
N ALA A 128 -8.93 35.85 -11.25
CA ALA A 128 -9.76 36.82 -10.54
C ALA A 128 -8.98 38.08 -10.12
N LEU A 129 -7.73 37.93 -9.67
CA LEU A 129 -6.85 39.04 -9.32
C LEU A 129 -6.41 39.84 -10.55
N GLU A 130 -6.16 39.20 -11.69
CA GLU A 130 -5.86 39.88 -12.95
C GLU A 130 -7.04 40.74 -13.43
N LEU A 131 -8.27 40.21 -13.37
CA LEU A 131 -9.48 40.96 -13.69
C LEU A 131 -9.68 42.15 -12.74
N LEU A 132 -9.47 41.93 -11.44
CA LEU A 132 -9.55 43.01 -10.43
C LEU A 132 -8.49 44.08 -10.68
N GLY A 133 -7.25 43.69 -10.96
CA GLY A 133 -6.15 44.60 -11.30
C GLY A 133 -6.43 45.41 -12.56
N GLY A 134 -7.02 44.77 -13.58
CA GLY A 134 -7.49 45.46 -14.78
C GLY A 134 -8.56 46.51 -14.48
N ALA A 135 -9.58 46.16 -13.69
CA ALA A 135 -10.64 47.09 -13.30
C ALA A 135 -10.11 48.29 -12.50
N ILE A 136 -9.16 48.06 -11.57
CA ILE A 136 -8.53 49.12 -10.79
C ILE A 136 -7.70 50.06 -11.69
N THR A 137 -6.89 49.51 -12.59
CA THR A 137 -6.06 50.33 -13.50
C THR A 137 -6.92 51.16 -14.47
N SER A 138 -8.01 50.60 -15.00
CA SER A 138 -9.00 51.35 -15.78
C SER A 138 -9.67 52.46 -14.96
N GLY A 139 -10.01 52.19 -13.69
CA GLY A 139 -10.59 53.20 -12.79
C GLY A 139 -9.63 54.35 -12.48
N ILE A 140 -8.35 54.06 -12.26
CA ILE A 140 -7.32 55.08 -11.95
C ILE A 140 -6.99 55.94 -13.17
N THR A 141 -6.90 55.33 -14.36
CA THR A 141 -6.52 56.06 -15.59
C THR A 141 -7.64 56.95 -16.13
N GLY A 142 -8.86 56.84 -15.58
CA GLY A 142 -9.99 57.68 -15.96
C GLY A 142 -10.42 57.51 -17.42
N VAL A 143 -9.94 56.47 -18.11
CA VAL A 143 -10.39 56.11 -19.45
C VAL A 143 -11.70 55.35 -19.28
N PRO A 144 -12.87 55.96 -19.57
CA PRO A 144 -14.12 55.21 -19.57
C PRO A 144 -13.97 54.06 -20.57
N ALA A 145 -14.41 52.85 -20.17
CA ALA A 145 -14.43 51.65 -20.98
C ALA A 145 -15.32 51.84 -22.22
N THR A 146 -14.85 52.65 -23.15
CA THR A 146 -15.55 53.03 -24.36
C THR A 146 -15.11 52.02 -25.39
N GLN A 147 -15.89 50.94 -25.50
CA GLN A 147 -15.88 50.01 -26.63
C GLN A 147 -14.48 49.52 -27.04
N ALA A 148 -13.82 48.73 -26.18
CA ALA A 148 -12.80 47.81 -26.67
C ALA A 148 -13.51 46.73 -27.50
N SER A 149 -13.35 46.83 -28.82
CA SER A 149 -13.87 45.94 -29.86
C SER A 149 -13.94 44.46 -29.48
N ALA A 150 -15.05 43.87 -29.90
CA ALA A 150 -15.37 42.45 -29.88
C ALA A 150 -14.48 41.56 -30.79
N GLU A 151 -13.18 41.87 -30.97
CA GLU A 151 -12.38 41.23 -32.03
C GLU A 151 -11.03 40.63 -31.59
N ASN A 152 -10.76 40.48 -30.29
CA ASN A 152 -9.58 39.71 -29.87
C ASN A 152 -9.83 38.88 -28.61
N VAL A 153 -10.79 37.95 -28.74
CA VAL A 153 -10.81 36.75 -27.89
C VAL A 153 -9.72 35.83 -28.43
N PRO A 154 -8.66 35.50 -27.67
CA PRO A 154 -7.75 34.43 -28.06
C PRO A 154 -8.56 33.14 -28.15
N SER A 155 -8.81 32.71 -29.39
CA SER A 155 -9.41 31.44 -29.74
C SER A 155 -8.51 30.33 -29.22
N VAL A 156 -8.81 29.86 -28.01
CA VAL A 156 -8.34 28.57 -27.51
C VAL A 156 -9.05 27.53 -28.39
N LYS A 157 -8.31 26.95 -29.33
CA LYS A 157 -8.73 25.75 -30.06
C LYS A 157 -8.90 24.63 -29.03
N GLU A 158 -10.13 24.44 -28.59
CA GLU A 158 -10.58 23.19 -27.98
C GLU A 158 -10.77 22.17 -29.12
N GLU A 159 -9.94 21.13 -29.10
CA GLU A 159 -10.19 19.90 -29.84
C GLU A 159 -11.25 19.07 -29.09
N PRO A 160 -12.21 18.43 -29.77
CA PRO A 160 -13.38 17.85 -29.11
C PRO A 160 -13.23 16.35 -28.78
N THR A 161 -14.08 15.94 -27.83
CA THR A 161 -14.75 14.63 -27.68
C THR A 161 -13.97 13.40 -27.22
N MET A 162 -14.36 12.86 -26.06
CA MET A 162 -15.22 11.66 -26.00
C MET A 162 -16.14 11.67 -24.77
N ASN A 163 -17.44 11.71 -25.07
CA ASN A 163 -18.58 11.04 -24.44
C ASN A 163 -18.58 10.79 -22.93
N ASP A 164 -19.50 11.46 -22.23
CA ASP A 164 -20.26 10.83 -21.16
C ASP A 164 -21.76 11.08 -21.38
N GLU A 165 -22.44 9.96 -21.59
CA GLU A 165 -23.86 9.85 -21.85
C GLU A 165 -24.62 10.04 -20.53
N LYS A 166 -25.48 11.05 -20.49
CA LYS A 166 -26.49 11.26 -19.47
C LYS A 166 -27.46 10.08 -19.49
N ASP A 167 -27.70 9.46 -18.34
CA ASP A 167 -29.07 9.04 -18.01
C ASP A 167 -29.46 9.51 -16.61
N ALA A 168 -30.74 9.79 -16.50
CA ALA A 168 -31.33 10.80 -15.67
C ALA A 168 -31.84 10.26 -14.33
N SER A 169 -31.89 11.17 -13.37
CA SER A 169 -33.04 11.39 -12.47
C SER A 169 -33.72 10.18 -11.82
N LYS A 170 -33.48 9.99 -10.52
CA LYS A 170 -34.59 9.79 -9.57
C LYS A 170 -34.25 10.16 -8.13
N LYS A 171 -34.75 11.32 -7.70
CA LYS A 171 -34.95 11.66 -6.29
C LYS A 171 -36.27 11.07 -5.81
N ARG A 172 -36.25 10.25 -4.75
CA ARG A 172 -37.29 10.02 -3.72
C ARG A 172 -36.53 9.50 -2.49
N ASN A 173 -36.27 10.30 -1.47
CA ASN A 173 -37.11 10.52 -0.29
C ASN A 173 -37.78 9.24 0.23
N ILE A 174 -37.32 8.73 1.37
CA ILE A 174 -38.07 7.95 2.37
C ILE A 174 -37.22 7.95 3.66
N GLU A 175 -37.72 8.67 4.66
CA GLU A 175 -37.46 8.46 6.08
C GLU A 175 -38.03 7.13 6.55
N GLN A 176 -37.42 6.57 7.60
CA GLN A 176 -38.01 5.66 8.60
C GLN A 176 -38.50 4.27 8.13
N LEU A 177 -37.80 3.25 8.64
CA LEU A 177 -38.30 2.07 9.39
C LEU A 177 -37.02 1.25 9.65
N GLU A 178 -36.53 1.13 10.89
CA GLU A 178 -36.90 0.10 11.86
C GLU A 178 -37.09 -1.31 11.28
N GLU A 179 -36.63 -2.28 12.08
CA GLU A 179 -36.94 -3.72 12.01
C GLU A 179 -35.88 -4.64 11.36
N SER A 180 -34.93 -5.04 12.23
CA SER A 180 -34.53 -6.43 12.54
C SER A 180 -34.62 -7.52 11.47
N SER A 181 -33.51 -8.23 11.28
CA SER A 181 -33.50 -9.71 11.17
C SER A 181 -32.05 -10.23 11.15
N PRO A 182 -31.79 -11.53 11.37
CA PRO A 182 -31.85 -12.19 12.66
C PRO A 182 -30.50 -12.81 13.04
N VAL A 183 -30.35 -13.08 14.33
CA VAL A 183 -29.29 -13.90 14.91
C VAL A 183 -29.66 -15.35 14.63
N ASP A 184 -28.94 -16.04 13.75
CA ASP A 184 -28.99 -17.50 13.68
C ASP A 184 -27.93 -18.05 14.64
N ASP A 185 -28.40 -18.31 15.86
CA ASP A 185 -27.92 -19.39 16.71
C ASP A 185 -28.12 -20.72 15.96
N VAL A 186 -27.05 -21.48 15.72
CA VAL A 186 -27.17 -22.92 15.49
C VAL A 186 -26.28 -23.64 16.49
N GLU A 187 -27.00 -24.38 17.33
CA GLU A 187 -26.57 -25.23 18.42
C GLU A 187 -25.45 -26.21 18.09
N ALA A 188 -24.65 -26.45 19.13
CA ALA A 188 -23.89 -27.67 19.30
C ALA A 188 -24.83 -28.87 19.45
N ASP A 189 -24.57 -29.95 18.73
CA ASP A 189 -24.85 -31.29 19.26
C ASP A 189 -23.85 -32.33 18.74
N THR A 190 -23.92 -33.46 19.40
CA THR A 190 -22.82 -34.22 19.94
C THR A 190 -22.63 -35.56 19.20
N THR A 191 -21.49 -36.21 19.47
CA THR A 191 -21.35 -37.67 19.65
C THR A 191 -21.85 -38.58 18.50
N THR A 192 -20.94 -39.32 17.81
CA THR A 192 -20.55 -40.73 18.12
C THR A 192 -19.98 -41.50 16.91
N ARG A 193 -18.91 -42.28 17.17
CA ARG A 193 -18.68 -43.70 16.78
C ARG A 193 -18.13 -44.13 15.39
N LYS A 194 -16.91 -44.70 15.51
CA LYS A 194 -16.43 -46.04 15.07
C LYS A 194 -16.35 -46.43 13.58
N LYS A 195 -15.12 -46.69 13.12
CA LYS A 195 -14.55 -48.00 12.70
C LYS A 195 -13.08 -47.77 12.27
N ILE A 196 -12.07 -48.18 13.03
CA ILE A 196 -11.42 -49.51 12.98
C ILE A 196 -11.26 -50.04 11.56
N LYS A 197 -10.02 -50.01 11.05
CA LYS A 197 -9.42 -51.13 10.33
C LYS A 197 -7.90 -51.18 10.60
N LEU A 198 -7.50 -52.06 11.52
CA LEU A 198 -6.20 -52.73 11.56
C LEU A 198 -6.14 -53.72 10.40
N GLU A 199 -5.04 -53.79 9.65
CA GLU A 199 -4.41 -55.02 9.09
C GLU A 199 -2.89 -54.71 8.94
N HIS A 200 -2.04 -55.33 9.79
CA HIS A 200 -1.12 -56.45 9.49
C HIS A 200 0.17 -56.02 8.74
N GLU A 201 1.32 -55.98 9.42
CA GLU A 201 2.29 -57.08 9.56
C GLU A 201 2.88 -57.55 8.23
N ASN A 202 4.17 -57.25 8.01
CA ASN A 202 5.17 -58.25 7.61
C ASN A 202 6.58 -57.65 7.68
N GLU A 203 7.34 -58.10 8.68
CA GLU A 203 8.78 -58.34 8.50
C GLU A 203 9.00 -59.38 7.39
N PRO A 204 10.18 -59.41 6.77
CA PRO A 204 11.04 -60.52 7.16
C PRO A 204 12.49 -60.13 7.41
N GLU A 205 13.07 -60.91 8.31
CA GLU A 205 14.49 -61.13 8.57
C GLU A 205 15.33 -61.24 7.29
N LEU A 206 16.50 -60.59 7.32
CA LEU A 206 17.81 -61.19 6.98
C LEU A 206 18.95 -60.26 7.42
#